data_AF-A0A7H1Q3N0-F1
#
_entry.id   AF-A0A7H1Q3N0-F1
#
_cell.length_a   1.000
_cell.length_b   1.000
_cell.length_c   1.000
_cell.angle_alpha   90.00
_cell.angle_beta   90.00
_cell.angle_gamma   90.00
#
_symmetry.space_group_name_H-M   'P 1'
#
loop_
_entity.id
_entity.type
_entity.pdbx_description
1 polymer ?
#
loop_
_entity_poly.entity_id
_entity_poly.type
_entity_poly.pdbx_seq_one_letter_code
_entity_poly.pdbx_strand_id
1 'polypeptide(L)'
;MSNQTPLEPAPEGFAAGTMILTLRGLTPIETVTAGDEVFTHERRWQPVTETMSAIADTVRVHCATLATGLVTTADHPFHARTAPVLLDGGPAGELSAAGWTRVRDLTDRHRLASPLHFGDPLAIPDLPAPLADADPVDVFRTAGAMIRLKGSAAAALRPELVDWLAEHFGQYGAGRRFPAWALTMPETLRIAFLVGLVHGAPHRERNQVRMHSKAFMVGLRLLVCSLGFAGGLSDSSKPGWPGWQLHWQNEGGRRPDFDGYRWHGALRAERGPKAEVFALRVADGGSYLADGITA
;
A
#
# COMPACT_ATOMS: atom_id res chain seq x y z
N MET A 1 47.79 -7.98 14.49
CA MET A 1 46.89 -8.43 13.41
C MET A 1 45.48 -8.07 13.86
N SER A 2 44.94 -6.94 13.37
CA SER A 2 43.60 -6.51 13.74
C SER A 2 42.59 -7.46 13.14
N ASN A 3 41.91 -8.19 14.01
CA ASN A 3 40.82 -9.10 13.66
C ASN A 3 39.66 -8.23 13.17
N GLN A 4 39.54 -8.02 11.85
CA GLN A 4 38.33 -7.45 11.28
C GLN A 4 37.26 -8.53 11.40
N THR A 5 36.36 -8.36 12.36
CA THR A 5 35.05 -9.03 12.37
C THR A 5 34.46 -8.87 10.95
N PRO A 6 33.99 -9.94 10.30
CA PRO A 6 33.28 -9.80 9.03
C PRO A 6 32.18 -8.75 9.22
N LEU A 7 32.11 -7.74 8.36
CA LEU A 7 30.94 -6.87 8.32
C LEU A 7 29.72 -7.77 8.16
N GLU A 8 28.82 -7.76 9.13
CA GLU A 8 27.54 -8.42 8.97
C GLU A 8 26.90 -7.93 7.66
N PRO A 9 26.29 -8.83 6.88
CA PRO A 9 25.59 -8.42 5.68
C PRO A 9 24.54 -7.37 6.06
N ALA A 10 24.42 -6.33 5.23
CA ALA A 10 23.43 -5.30 5.47
C ALA A 10 22.03 -5.93 5.62
N PRO A 11 21.19 -5.44 6.54
CA PRO A 11 19.87 -6.00 6.78
C PRO A 11 19.03 -5.98 5.50
N GLU A 12 18.16 -6.97 5.36
CA GLU A 12 17.12 -7.03 4.33
C GLU A 12 16.11 -5.92 4.62
N GLY A 13 16.27 -4.76 3.98
CA GLY A 13 15.50 -3.57 4.33
C GLY A 13 15.13 -2.64 3.18
N PHE A 14 14.23 -1.71 3.47
CA PHE A 14 13.73 -0.68 2.55
C PHE A 14 14.27 0.70 2.89
N ALA A 15 14.39 1.58 1.89
CA ALA A 15 14.77 2.97 2.15
C ALA A 15 13.66 3.74 2.89
N ALA A 16 14.06 4.82 3.58
CA ALA A 16 13.15 5.76 4.24
C ALA A 16 12.01 6.24 3.32
N GLY A 17 10.83 6.49 3.90
CA GLY A 17 9.61 6.87 3.20
C GLY A 17 8.88 5.69 2.56
N THR A 18 9.32 4.45 2.76
CA THR A 18 8.56 3.24 2.40
C THR A 18 7.41 3.07 3.39
N MET A 19 6.18 2.94 2.90
CA MET A 19 4.98 2.90 3.73
C MET A 19 4.67 1.46 4.15
N ILE A 20 4.77 1.19 5.46
CA ILE A 20 4.42 -0.09 6.06
C ILE A 20 2.96 -0.04 6.52
N LEU A 21 2.18 -1.07 6.20
CA LEU A 21 0.83 -1.19 6.76
C LEU A 21 0.91 -1.64 8.22
N THR A 22 0.70 -0.70 9.14
CA THR A 22 0.57 -0.96 10.58
C THR A 22 -0.89 -0.81 11.01
N LEU A 23 -1.25 -1.28 12.21
CA LEU A 23 -2.59 -1.04 12.78
C LEU A 23 -2.93 0.46 12.94
N ARG A 24 -1.93 1.33 13.10
CA ARG A 24 -2.11 2.80 13.17
C ARG A 24 -2.32 3.43 11.78
N GLY A 25 -2.22 2.63 10.71
CA GLY A 25 -2.28 3.05 9.31
C GLY A 25 -0.94 2.94 8.59
N LEU A 26 -0.87 3.49 7.38
CA LEU A 26 0.35 3.49 6.56
C LEU A 26 1.42 4.37 7.22
N THR A 27 2.49 3.72 7.70
CA THR A 27 3.54 4.33 8.55
C THR A 27 4.88 4.27 7.82
N PRO A 28 5.64 5.37 7.71
CA PRO A 28 6.99 5.32 7.16
C PRO A 28 7.88 4.33 7.92
N ILE A 29 8.60 3.48 7.21
CA ILE A 29 9.39 2.39 7.81
C ILE A 29 10.39 2.88 8.87
N GLU A 30 10.99 4.05 8.66
CA GLU A 30 11.93 4.68 9.59
C GLU A 30 11.29 5.17 10.90
N THR A 31 9.96 5.18 10.97
CA THR A 31 9.18 5.57 12.16
C THR A 31 8.45 4.39 12.81
N VAL A 32 8.55 3.19 12.23
CA VAL A 32 8.02 1.96 12.84
C VAL A 32 8.89 1.60 14.04
N THR A 33 8.25 1.16 15.12
CA THR A 33 8.89 0.85 16.39
C THR A 33 8.56 -0.57 16.85
N ALA A 34 9.41 -1.17 17.68
CA ALA A 34 9.08 -2.45 18.32
C ALA A 34 7.77 -2.32 19.12
N GLY A 35 6.90 -3.31 18.98
CA GLY A 35 5.53 -3.31 19.49
C GLY A 35 4.48 -2.83 18.50
N ASP A 36 4.85 -2.14 17.40
CA ASP A 36 3.90 -1.86 16.33
C ASP A 36 3.43 -3.17 15.69
N GLU A 37 2.14 -3.27 15.40
CA GLU A 37 1.58 -4.41 14.69
C GLU A 37 1.55 -4.15 13.18
N VAL A 38 2.20 -5.03 12.41
CA VAL A 38 2.31 -4.95 10.95
C VAL A 38 1.51 -6.05 10.27
N PHE A 39 0.99 -5.75 9.09
CA PHE A 39 0.22 -6.71 8.29
C PHE A 39 1.14 -7.65 7.49
N THR A 40 0.96 -8.96 7.64
CA THR A 40 1.87 -10.00 7.12
C THR A 40 1.33 -10.69 5.85
N HIS A 41 2.18 -11.51 5.21
CA HIS A 41 1.79 -12.37 4.07
C HIS A 41 0.74 -13.45 4.41
N GLU A 42 0.48 -13.71 5.69
CA GLU A 42 -0.60 -14.60 6.12
C GLU A 42 -1.92 -13.84 6.34
N ARG A 43 -1.94 -12.54 6.03
CA ARG A 43 -3.08 -11.63 6.20
C ARG A 43 -3.55 -11.49 7.64
N ARG A 44 -2.59 -11.52 8.58
CA ARG A 44 -2.80 -11.24 10.00
C ARG A 44 -1.84 -10.16 10.49
N TRP A 45 -2.21 -9.55 11.60
CA TRP A 45 -1.40 -8.58 12.33
C TRP A 45 -0.40 -9.31 13.22
N GLN A 46 0.85 -8.86 13.20
CA GLN A 46 1.93 -9.41 14.03
C GLN A 46 2.80 -8.29 14.58
N PRO A 47 3.27 -8.39 15.84
CA PRO A 47 4.11 -7.37 16.43
C PRO A 47 5.51 -7.38 15.81
N VAL A 48 6.04 -6.18 15.59
CA VAL A 48 7.45 -5.93 15.33
C VAL A 48 8.20 -6.18 16.63
N THR A 49 9.16 -7.10 16.61
CA THR A 49 9.99 -7.44 17.78
C THR A 49 11.27 -6.64 17.81
N GLU A 50 11.75 -6.19 16.64
CA GLU A 50 13.03 -5.50 16.49
C GLU A 50 13.02 -4.62 15.24
N THR A 51 13.74 -3.51 15.30
CA THR A 51 13.96 -2.57 14.19
C THR A 51 15.46 -2.39 13.99
N MET A 52 15.92 -2.42 12.75
CA MET A 52 17.34 -2.26 12.39
C MET A 52 17.49 -1.19 11.31
N SER A 53 18.63 -0.49 11.27
CA SER A 53 19.02 0.31 10.12
C SER A 53 20.50 0.18 9.78
N ALA A 54 20.83 0.38 8.51
CA ALA A 54 22.20 0.42 8.03
C ALA A 54 22.32 1.20 6.72
N ILE A 55 23.52 1.64 6.37
CA ILE A 55 23.81 2.15 5.03
C ILE A 55 24.10 0.97 4.09
N ALA A 56 23.32 0.82 3.02
CA ALA A 56 23.43 -0.30 2.09
C ALA A 56 23.32 0.13 0.63
N ASP A 57 23.84 -0.69 -0.29
CA ASP A 57 23.51 -0.58 -1.71
C ASP A 57 22.04 -0.91 -1.93
N THR A 58 21.34 -0.06 -2.68
CA THR A 58 19.91 -0.23 -2.94
C THR A 58 19.62 -0.55 -4.39
N VAL A 59 18.43 -1.11 -4.61
CA VAL A 59 17.83 -1.41 -5.89
C VAL A 59 16.41 -0.85 -5.87
N ARG A 60 15.98 -0.22 -6.96
CA ARG A 60 14.60 0.19 -7.17
C ARG A 60 13.87 -0.90 -7.94
N VAL A 61 12.85 -1.49 -7.32
CA VAL A 61 11.99 -2.52 -7.91
C VAL A 61 10.70 -1.86 -8.37
N HIS A 62 10.41 -1.94 -9.66
CA HIS A 62 9.14 -1.49 -10.20
C HIS A 62 8.16 -2.65 -10.30
N CYS A 63 6.86 -2.37 -10.23
CA CYS A 63 5.86 -3.36 -10.64
C CYS A 63 4.77 -2.69 -11.48
N ALA A 64 4.04 -3.47 -12.27
CA ALA A 64 3.11 -2.98 -13.28
C ALA A 64 2.06 -1.97 -12.75
N THR A 65 1.79 -1.97 -11.45
CA THR A 65 0.80 -1.07 -10.82
C THR A 65 1.40 -0.11 -9.78
N LEU A 66 2.72 -0.14 -9.59
CA LEU A 66 3.44 0.74 -8.69
C LEU A 66 4.65 1.28 -9.45
N ALA A 67 4.38 2.23 -10.34
CA ALA A 67 5.40 2.84 -11.19
C ALA A 67 6.41 3.68 -10.39
N THR A 68 6.04 4.13 -9.18
CA THR A 68 6.94 4.81 -8.24
C THR A 68 8.17 3.95 -7.88
N GLY A 69 8.02 2.63 -7.93
CA GLY A 69 8.99 1.66 -7.47
C GLY A 69 9.17 1.66 -5.94
N LEU A 70 9.69 0.56 -5.42
CA LEU A 70 10.14 0.43 -4.04
C LEU A 70 11.67 0.42 -4.03
N VAL A 71 12.29 1.13 -3.09
CA VAL A 71 13.74 1.15 -2.94
C VAL A 71 14.12 0.23 -1.78
N THR A 72 14.91 -0.79 -2.05
CA THR A 72 15.21 -1.89 -1.13
C THR A 72 16.61 -2.47 -1.35
N THR A 73 17.12 -3.29 -0.45
CA THR A 73 18.35 -4.06 -0.69
C THR A 73 18.11 -5.17 -1.71
N ALA A 74 19.18 -5.59 -2.40
CA ALA A 74 19.11 -6.62 -3.45
C ALA A 74 18.73 -8.02 -2.91
N ASP A 75 18.91 -8.23 -1.61
CA ASP A 75 18.62 -9.49 -0.93
C ASP A 75 17.24 -9.55 -0.29
N HIS A 76 16.52 -8.43 -0.24
CA HIS A 76 15.17 -8.39 0.31
C HIS A 76 14.24 -9.35 -0.47
N PRO A 77 13.57 -10.30 0.20
CA PRO A 77 12.65 -11.23 -0.45
C PRO A 77 11.27 -10.59 -0.68
N PHE A 78 10.68 -10.84 -1.84
CA PHE A 78 9.27 -10.53 -2.09
C PHE A 78 8.45 -11.81 -2.20
N HIS A 79 7.20 -11.75 -1.72
CA HIS A 79 6.25 -12.81 -1.97
C HIS A 79 5.83 -12.78 -3.44
N ALA A 80 6.32 -13.76 -4.19
CA ALA A 80 6.28 -13.79 -5.63
C ALA A 80 5.85 -15.16 -6.18
N ARG A 81 5.38 -15.16 -7.43
CA ARG A 81 5.20 -16.37 -8.25
C ARG A 81 5.69 -16.12 -9.66
N THR A 82 6.04 -17.18 -10.38
CA THR A 82 6.54 -17.10 -11.75
C THR A 82 5.41 -17.38 -12.74
N ALA A 83 5.26 -16.50 -13.73
CA ALA A 83 4.38 -16.71 -14.87
C ALA A 83 4.83 -17.93 -15.69
N PRO A 84 3.90 -18.74 -16.22
CA PRO A 84 4.24 -19.85 -17.11
C PRO A 84 5.00 -19.35 -18.34
N VAL A 85 5.85 -20.21 -18.89
CA VAL A 85 6.38 -20.00 -20.25
C VAL A 85 5.21 -20.16 -21.22
N LEU A 86 4.90 -19.11 -21.97
CA LEU A 86 4.00 -19.24 -23.12
C LEU A 86 4.79 -19.98 -24.22
N LEU A 87 4.43 -21.23 -24.49
CA LEU A 87 4.91 -21.95 -25.67
C LEU A 87 4.10 -21.46 -26.88
N ASP A 88 4.75 -21.28 -28.03
CA ASP A 88 4.09 -20.81 -29.26
C ASP A 88 2.87 -21.67 -29.61
N GLY A 89 1.68 -21.05 -29.60
CA GLY A 89 0.41 -21.71 -29.93
C GLY A 89 -0.14 -22.69 -28.88
N GLY A 90 0.53 -22.85 -27.72
CA GLY A 90 0.07 -23.70 -26.61
C GLY A 90 -0.85 -22.95 -25.63
N PRO A 91 -1.64 -23.66 -24.81
CA PRO A 91 -2.40 -23.04 -23.73
C PRO A 91 -1.45 -22.35 -22.74
N ALA A 92 -1.85 -21.21 -22.19
CA ALA A 92 -1.12 -20.59 -21.09
C ALA A 92 -1.07 -21.58 -19.92
N GLY A 93 0.14 -21.96 -19.47
CA GLY A 93 0.31 -22.85 -18.32
C GLY A 93 -0.23 -22.24 -17.02
N GLU A 94 -0.18 -23.00 -15.93
CA GLU A 94 -0.52 -22.48 -14.61
C GLU A 94 0.61 -21.61 -14.04
N LEU A 95 0.25 -20.63 -13.22
CA LEU A 95 1.22 -19.89 -12.42
C LEU A 95 1.89 -20.85 -11.42
N SER A 96 3.17 -20.62 -11.10
CA SER A 96 3.82 -21.37 -10.02
C SER A 96 3.09 -21.15 -8.69
N ALA A 97 3.29 -22.08 -7.75
CA ALA A 97 3.01 -21.80 -6.35
C ALA A 97 3.74 -20.52 -5.91
N ALA A 98 3.12 -19.78 -4.99
CA ALA A 98 3.74 -18.60 -4.42
C ALA A 98 4.90 -19.00 -3.50
N GLY A 99 5.93 -18.16 -3.46
CA GLY A 99 7.11 -18.34 -2.61
C GLY A 99 7.86 -17.03 -2.44
N TRP A 100 9.06 -17.11 -1.89
CA TRP A 100 9.90 -15.95 -1.64
C TRP A 100 10.99 -15.85 -2.71
N THR A 101 11.08 -14.70 -3.36
CA THR A 101 12.10 -14.42 -4.38
C THR A 101 12.85 -13.16 -4.03
N ARG A 102 14.18 -13.24 -3.93
CA ARG A 102 15.03 -12.07 -3.67
C ARG A 102 15.00 -11.10 -4.84
N VAL A 103 15.18 -9.82 -4.56
CA VAL A 103 15.22 -8.78 -5.60
C VAL A 103 16.24 -9.07 -6.70
N ARG A 104 17.45 -9.54 -6.36
CA ARG A 104 18.48 -9.90 -7.34
C ARG A 104 18.08 -11.01 -8.31
N ASP A 105 17.10 -11.83 -7.92
CA ASP A 105 16.62 -12.98 -8.70
C ASP A 105 15.31 -12.66 -9.45
N LEU A 106 14.74 -11.46 -9.27
CA LEU A 106 13.54 -11.03 -9.96
C LEU A 106 13.78 -10.87 -11.47
N THR A 107 12.76 -11.24 -12.24
CA THR A 107 12.71 -11.14 -13.70
C THR A 107 11.33 -10.66 -14.12
N ASP A 108 11.16 -10.29 -15.39
CA ASP A 108 9.87 -9.90 -15.97
C ASP A 108 8.78 -10.99 -15.92
N ARG A 109 9.16 -12.25 -15.69
CA ARG A 109 8.25 -13.37 -15.45
C ARG A 109 7.70 -13.41 -14.04
N HIS A 110 8.34 -12.76 -13.07
CA HIS A 110 7.87 -12.77 -11.70
C HIS A 110 6.63 -11.87 -11.53
N ARG A 111 5.78 -12.24 -10.57
CA ARG A 111 4.61 -11.50 -10.17
C ARG A 111 4.66 -11.29 -8.66
N LEU A 112 4.59 -10.04 -8.20
CA LEU A 112 4.64 -9.67 -6.79
C LEU A 112 3.22 -9.57 -6.21
N ALA A 113 3.04 -9.93 -4.94
CA ALA A 113 1.74 -10.02 -4.30
C ALA A 113 1.30 -8.69 -3.64
N SER A 114 0.06 -8.23 -3.92
CA SER A 114 -0.68 -7.30 -3.06
C SER A 114 -1.90 -8.00 -2.47
N PRO A 115 -2.17 -7.91 -1.16
CA PRO A 115 -3.35 -8.53 -0.57
C PRO A 115 -4.64 -7.87 -1.05
N LEU A 116 -5.71 -8.65 -1.11
CA LEU A 116 -7.08 -8.18 -1.40
C LEU A 116 -7.97 -8.15 -0.16
N HIS A 117 -7.53 -8.83 0.90
CA HIS A 117 -8.23 -8.95 2.18
C HIS A 117 -7.26 -8.60 3.31
N PHE A 118 -7.74 -7.83 4.28
CA PHE A 118 -6.93 -7.22 5.34
C PHE A 118 -7.19 -7.82 6.72
N GLY A 119 -7.53 -9.11 6.77
CA GLY A 119 -7.87 -9.82 8.00
C GLY A 119 -9.26 -9.47 8.52
N ASP A 120 -9.45 -9.64 9.82
CA ASP A 120 -10.71 -9.37 10.51
C ASP A 120 -11.05 -7.87 10.51
N PRO A 121 -12.35 -7.51 10.53
CA PRO A 121 -12.79 -6.13 10.66
C PRO A 121 -12.21 -5.44 11.90
N LEU A 122 -11.42 -4.38 11.68
CA LEU A 122 -11.01 -3.47 12.74
C LEU A 122 -12.16 -2.54 13.13
N ALA A 123 -12.17 -2.11 14.39
CA ALA A 123 -13.14 -1.14 14.89
C ALA A 123 -13.06 0.17 14.09
N ILE A 124 -14.20 0.59 13.54
CA ILE A 124 -14.35 1.92 12.95
C ILE A 124 -14.52 2.91 14.12
N PRO A 125 -13.77 4.02 14.16
CA PRO A 125 -13.91 5.01 15.22
C PRO A 125 -15.34 5.56 15.30
N ASP A 126 -15.81 5.80 16.52
CA ASP A 126 -17.13 6.37 16.76
C ASP A 126 -17.28 7.72 16.04
N LEU A 127 -18.44 7.92 15.43
CA LEU A 127 -18.76 9.18 14.77
C LEU A 127 -19.13 10.23 15.83
N PRO A 128 -18.73 11.50 15.65
CA PRO A 128 -19.08 12.56 16.58
C PRO A 128 -20.59 12.78 16.56
N ALA A 129 -21.20 13.12 17.71
CA ALA A 129 -22.56 13.65 17.71
C ALA A 129 -22.59 14.94 16.88
N PRO A 130 -23.54 15.12 15.94
CA PRO A 130 -24.85 14.46 15.78
C PRO A 130 -24.89 13.27 14.80
N LEU A 131 -23.73 12.74 14.38
CA LEU A 131 -23.63 11.73 13.32
C LEU A 131 -23.69 10.29 13.82
N ALA A 132 -23.76 10.09 15.14
CA ALA A 132 -23.83 8.77 15.76
C ALA A 132 -24.98 7.91 15.20
N ASP A 133 -26.12 8.53 14.91
CA ASP A 133 -27.32 7.87 14.38
C ASP A 133 -27.51 8.05 12.86
N ALA A 134 -26.54 8.68 12.17
CA ALA A 134 -26.63 8.88 10.73
C ALA A 134 -26.36 7.59 9.95
N ASP A 135 -26.93 7.47 8.75
CA ASP A 135 -26.60 6.35 7.85
C ASP A 135 -25.09 6.33 7.56
N PRO A 136 -24.36 5.27 7.95
CA PRO A 136 -22.93 5.16 7.71
C PRO A 136 -22.56 5.27 6.23
N VAL A 137 -23.41 4.79 5.31
CA VAL A 137 -23.16 4.88 3.86
C VAL A 137 -23.08 6.35 3.44
N ASP A 138 -24.02 7.17 3.89
CA ASP A 138 -24.02 8.60 3.58
C ASP A 138 -22.84 9.31 4.25
N VAL A 139 -22.53 8.98 5.51
CA VAL A 139 -21.36 9.53 6.23
C VAL A 139 -20.06 9.25 5.48
N PHE A 140 -19.80 8.00 5.09
CA PHE A 140 -18.58 7.63 4.39
C PHE A 140 -18.53 8.19 2.97
N ARG A 141 -19.67 8.32 2.28
CA ARG A 141 -19.75 9.04 1.00
C ARG A 141 -19.39 10.51 1.17
N THR A 142 -19.90 11.18 2.20
CA THR A 142 -19.52 12.56 2.52
C THR A 142 -18.03 12.68 2.87
N ALA A 143 -17.51 11.77 3.70
CA ALA A 143 -16.10 11.72 4.08
C ALA A 143 -15.17 11.65 2.86
N GLY A 144 -15.46 10.75 1.92
CA GLY A 144 -14.72 10.64 0.67
C GLY A 144 -14.71 11.97 -0.12
N ALA A 145 -15.86 12.64 -0.22
CA ALA A 145 -15.95 13.93 -0.91
C ALA A 145 -15.14 15.02 -0.19
N MET A 146 -15.25 15.12 1.14
CA MET A 146 -14.56 16.13 1.95
C MET A 146 -13.04 16.02 1.88
N ILE A 147 -12.51 14.81 1.76
CA ILE A 147 -11.08 14.59 1.59
C ILE A 147 -10.54 15.37 0.38
N ARG A 148 -11.32 15.59 -0.69
CA ARG A 148 -10.84 16.34 -1.86
C ARG A 148 -11.01 17.86 -1.73
N LEU A 149 -11.82 18.30 -0.79
CA LEU A 149 -12.18 19.71 -0.63
C LEU A 149 -11.13 20.47 0.18
N LYS A 150 -11.07 21.79 -0.08
CA LYS A 150 -10.35 22.73 0.80
C LYS A 150 -11.20 22.99 2.05
N GLY A 151 -10.55 23.34 3.17
CA GLY A 151 -11.18 23.40 4.50
C GLY A 151 -12.54 24.10 4.57
N SER A 152 -12.70 25.28 3.94
CA SER A 152 -13.99 26.00 3.94
C SER A 152 -15.09 25.30 3.14
N ALA A 153 -14.76 24.66 2.01
CA ALA A 153 -15.70 23.89 1.21
C ALA A 153 -16.07 22.55 1.88
N ALA A 154 -15.13 21.92 2.58
CA ALA A 154 -15.39 20.74 3.39
C ALA A 154 -16.35 21.08 4.55
N ALA A 155 -16.05 22.15 5.29
CA ALA A 155 -16.87 22.60 6.41
C ALA A 155 -18.30 22.98 5.99
N ALA A 156 -18.48 23.55 4.79
CA ALA A 156 -19.81 23.84 4.26
C ALA A 156 -20.64 22.59 3.94
N LEU A 157 -19.99 21.43 3.72
CA LEU A 157 -20.69 20.18 3.40
C LEU A 157 -21.18 19.48 4.67
N ARG A 158 -20.29 19.31 5.66
CA ARG A 158 -20.60 18.67 6.95
C ARG A 158 -19.54 19.07 7.99
N PRO A 159 -19.73 20.18 8.74
CA PRO A 159 -18.70 20.72 9.63
C PRO A 159 -18.33 19.75 10.75
N GLU A 160 -19.26 18.90 11.18
CA GLU A 160 -19.08 17.94 12.27
C GLU A 160 -18.12 16.80 11.91
N LEU A 161 -17.87 16.57 10.61
CA LEU A 161 -16.88 15.59 10.15
C LEU A 161 -15.47 16.14 10.03
N VAL A 162 -15.26 17.47 10.08
CA VAL A 162 -13.96 18.07 9.76
C VAL A 162 -12.88 17.59 10.73
N ASP A 163 -13.15 17.67 12.02
CA ASP A 163 -12.18 17.31 13.07
C ASP A 163 -11.98 15.79 13.11
N TRP A 164 -13.06 15.02 13.00
CA TRP A 164 -13.01 13.56 12.94
C TRP A 164 -12.17 13.05 11.74
N LEU A 165 -12.33 13.66 10.56
CA LEU A 165 -11.51 13.33 9.39
C LEU A 165 -10.06 13.75 9.57
N ALA A 166 -9.80 14.91 10.18
CA ALA A 166 -8.44 15.35 10.46
C ALA A 166 -7.73 14.41 11.45
N GLU A 167 -8.46 13.94 12.47
CA GLU A 167 -7.97 13.00 13.48
C GLU A 167 -7.58 11.66 12.85
N HIS A 168 -8.42 11.08 12.00
CA HIS A 168 -8.20 9.71 11.48
C HIS A 168 -7.52 9.64 10.11
N PHE A 169 -7.84 10.57 9.19
CA PHE A 169 -7.23 10.63 7.86
C PHE A 169 -6.14 11.70 7.75
N GLY A 170 -5.79 12.38 8.84
CA GLY A 170 -4.79 13.44 8.84
C GLY A 170 -5.24 14.70 8.10
N GLN A 171 -4.47 15.77 8.29
CA GLN A 171 -4.85 17.09 7.80
C GLN A 171 -3.94 17.55 6.66
N TYR A 172 -4.56 17.82 5.49
CA TYR A 172 -3.97 18.49 4.31
C TYR A 172 -2.66 17.89 3.73
N GLY A 173 -2.41 18.16 2.45
CA GLY A 173 -1.12 17.89 1.79
C GLY A 173 -0.49 16.52 2.10
N ALA A 174 0.78 16.55 2.57
CA ALA A 174 1.56 15.38 2.95
C ALA A 174 1.18 14.78 4.31
N GLY A 175 0.49 15.54 5.19
CA GLY A 175 0.04 15.09 6.51
C GLY A 175 -1.19 14.18 6.48
N ARG A 176 -1.81 13.99 5.31
CA ARG A 176 -2.88 13.01 5.12
C ARG A 176 -2.37 11.59 5.35
N ARG A 177 -3.18 10.77 6.00
CA ARG A 177 -2.93 9.38 6.37
C ARG A 177 -4.09 8.51 5.90
N PHE A 178 -3.83 7.23 5.72
CA PHE A 178 -4.89 6.25 5.48
C PHE A 178 -4.91 5.28 6.66
N PRO A 179 -5.98 5.25 7.46
CA PRO A 179 -6.06 4.39 8.62
C PRO A 179 -6.27 2.92 8.20
N ALA A 180 -5.74 1.98 8.97
CA ALA A 180 -5.86 0.55 8.68
C ALA A 180 -7.33 0.08 8.68
N TRP A 181 -8.14 0.58 9.62
CA TRP A 181 -9.56 0.22 9.72
C TRP A 181 -10.36 0.56 8.46
N ALA A 182 -9.93 1.55 7.67
CA ALA A 182 -10.60 1.88 6.41
C ALA A 182 -10.46 0.77 5.35
N LEU A 183 -9.41 -0.06 5.44
CA LEU A 183 -9.19 -1.21 4.56
C LEU A 183 -10.07 -2.42 4.93
N THR A 184 -10.51 -2.50 6.19
CA THR A 184 -11.32 -3.59 6.72
C THR A 184 -12.81 -3.23 6.87
N MET A 185 -13.20 -2.01 6.51
CA MET A 185 -14.61 -1.61 6.47
C MET A 185 -15.45 -2.59 5.62
N PRO A 186 -16.74 -2.77 5.95
CA PRO A 186 -17.69 -3.45 5.06
C PRO A 186 -17.59 -2.92 3.64
N GLU A 187 -17.75 -3.81 2.65
CA GLU A 187 -17.61 -3.47 1.23
C GLU A 187 -18.48 -2.27 0.83
N THR A 188 -19.70 -2.19 1.35
CA THR A 188 -20.63 -1.08 1.14
C THR A 188 -20.06 0.27 1.57
N LEU A 189 -19.34 0.33 2.70
CA LEU A 189 -18.72 1.57 3.20
C LEU A 189 -17.45 1.92 2.42
N ARG A 190 -16.64 0.92 2.04
CA ARG A 190 -15.48 1.13 1.15
C ARG A 190 -15.92 1.70 -0.21
N ILE A 191 -17.01 1.17 -0.78
CA ILE A 191 -17.62 1.70 -2.02
C ILE A 191 -18.13 3.12 -1.79
N ALA A 192 -18.89 3.36 -0.70
CA ALA A 192 -19.43 4.68 -0.40
C ALA A 192 -18.33 5.75 -0.30
N PHE A 193 -17.26 5.45 0.43
CA PHE A 193 -16.08 6.31 0.54
C PHE A 193 -15.45 6.60 -0.82
N LEU A 194 -15.26 5.56 -1.66
CA LEU A 194 -14.67 5.73 -2.98
C LEU A 194 -15.56 6.57 -3.91
N VAL A 195 -16.88 6.37 -3.87
CA VAL A 195 -17.88 7.15 -4.62
C VAL A 195 -17.81 8.63 -4.24
N GLY A 196 -17.73 8.92 -2.94
CA GLY A 196 -17.51 10.27 -2.44
C GLY A 196 -16.25 10.90 -3.00
N LEU A 197 -15.14 10.17 -2.95
CA LEU A 197 -13.82 10.65 -3.33
C LEU A 197 -13.70 11.02 -4.82
N VAL A 198 -14.40 10.30 -5.70
CA VAL A 198 -14.40 10.59 -7.14
C VAL A 198 -15.60 11.45 -7.58
N HIS A 199 -16.45 11.89 -6.64
CA HIS A 199 -17.68 12.64 -6.90
C HIS A 199 -18.62 11.95 -7.90
N GLY A 200 -18.77 10.63 -7.78
CA GLY A 200 -19.58 9.84 -8.69
C GLY A 200 -19.40 8.35 -8.46
N ALA A 201 -20.23 7.53 -9.12
CA ALA A 201 -19.97 6.10 -9.15
C ALA A 201 -18.59 5.86 -9.77
N PRO A 202 -17.76 4.92 -9.27
CA PRO A 202 -16.52 4.57 -9.98
C PRO A 202 -16.85 4.21 -11.43
N HIS A 203 -16.45 5.07 -12.38
CA HIS A 203 -16.96 5.06 -13.75
C HIS A 203 -16.19 4.12 -14.69
N ARG A 204 -16.78 3.87 -15.87
CA ARG A 204 -16.35 2.89 -16.89
C ARG A 204 -15.08 3.28 -17.66
N GLU A 205 -14.77 4.56 -17.84
CA GLU A 205 -13.68 4.98 -18.74
C GLU A 205 -12.32 5.15 -18.04
N ARG A 206 -12.24 5.97 -16.98
CA ARG A 206 -11.02 6.14 -16.18
C ARG A 206 -11.30 6.93 -14.90
N ASN A 207 -11.06 6.34 -13.74
CA ASN A 207 -11.04 7.08 -12.48
C ASN A 207 -9.61 7.54 -12.18
N GLN A 208 -9.47 8.74 -11.61
CA GLN A 208 -8.18 9.26 -11.20
C GLN A 208 -8.26 10.10 -9.93
N VAL A 209 -7.25 9.95 -9.08
CA VAL A 209 -7.06 10.73 -7.86
C VAL A 209 -5.60 11.15 -7.80
N ARG A 210 -5.34 12.42 -7.49
CA ARG A 210 -3.99 12.95 -7.25
C ARG A 210 -3.92 13.56 -5.86
N MET A 211 -2.89 13.22 -5.10
CA MET A 211 -2.63 13.82 -3.79
C MET A 211 -1.12 13.96 -3.53
N HIS A 212 -0.79 14.68 -2.46
CA HIS A 212 0.57 14.96 -2.00
C HIS A 212 1.00 14.11 -0.80
N SER A 213 0.23 13.07 -0.45
CA SER A 213 0.59 12.12 0.61
C SER A 213 0.77 10.72 0.04
N LYS A 214 1.98 10.17 0.18
CA LYS A 214 2.27 8.78 -0.20
C LYS A 214 1.46 7.80 0.65
N ALA A 215 1.41 8.02 1.96
CA ALA A 215 0.66 7.17 2.91
C ALA A 215 -0.82 7.06 2.50
N PHE A 216 -1.45 8.20 2.20
CA PHE A 216 -2.83 8.22 1.74
C PHE A 216 -3.01 7.45 0.44
N MET A 217 -2.12 7.67 -0.52
CA MET A 217 -2.27 7.14 -1.87
C MET A 217 -1.95 5.64 -1.98
N VAL A 218 -1.03 5.13 -1.15
CA VAL A 218 -0.79 3.69 -0.98
C VAL A 218 -2.02 3.03 -0.35
N GLY A 219 -2.54 3.59 0.75
CA GLY A 219 -3.75 3.06 1.38
C GLY A 219 -4.98 3.09 0.48
N LEU A 220 -5.18 4.18 -0.28
CA LEU A 220 -6.26 4.28 -1.25
C LEU A 220 -6.11 3.24 -2.38
N ARG A 221 -4.89 2.99 -2.87
CA ARG A 221 -4.63 1.92 -3.85
C ARG A 221 -5.04 0.57 -3.28
N LEU A 222 -4.68 0.27 -2.04
CA LEU A 222 -5.06 -0.97 -1.36
C LEU A 222 -6.58 -1.10 -1.21
N LEU A 223 -7.29 -0.03 -0.84
CA LEU A 223 -8.75 0.00 -0.80
C LEU A 223 -9.34 -0.30 -2.20
N VAL A 224 -8.85 0.36 -3.25
CA VAL A 224 -9.28 0.14 -4.64
C VAL A 224 -9.04 -1.31 -5.07
N CYS A 225 -7.87 -1.87 -4.76
CA CYS A 225 -7.55 -3.28 -5.03
C CYS A 225 -8.51 -4.24 -4.31
N SER A 226 -8.82 -3.98 -3.04
CA SER A 226 -9.73 -4.80 -2.23
C SER A 226 -11.20 -4.78 -2.68
N LEU A 227 -11.55 -3.86 -3.58
CA LEU A 227 -12.84 -3.81 -4.27
C LEU A 227 -12.78 -4.47 -5.66
N GLY A 228 -11.68 -5.14 -5.98
CA GLY A 228 -11.48 -5.84 -7.25
C GLY A 228 -10.87 -4.97 -8.37
N PHE A 229 -10.70 -3.65 -8.17
CA PHE A 229 -10.19 -2.75 -9.22
C PHE A 229 -8.66 -2.76 -9.33
N ALA A 230 -8.13 -2.79 -10.55
CA ALA A 230 -6.68 -2.69 -10.78
C ALA A 230 -6.21 -1.23 -10.58
N GLY A 231 -5.72 -0.89 -9.39
CA GLY A 231 -5.20 0.44 -9.06
C GLY A 231 -3.73 0.61 -9.44
N GLY A 232 -3.44 1.47 -10.42
CA GLY A 232 -2.10 1.88 -10.80
C GLY A 232 -1.67 3.18 -10.12
N LEU A 233 -0.59 3.14 -9.35
CA LEU A 233 -0.01 4.29 -8.65
C LEU A 233 1.27 4.73 -9.34
N SER A 234 1.32 6.00 -9.74
CA SER A 234 2.49 6.62 -10.38
C SER A 234 2.95 7.87 -9.64
N ASP A 235 4.24 8.15 -9.74
CA ASP A 235 4.80 9.43 -9.32
C ASP A 235 4.22 10.55 -10.21
N SER A 236 3.78 11.64 -9.60
CA SER A 236 3.32 12.85 -10.26
C SER A 236 3.95 14.11 -9.64
N SER A 237 5.12 13.94 -9.04
CA SER A 237 5.88 14.99 -8.38
C SER A 237 6.34 16.04 -9.37
N LYS A 238 6.39 17.29 -8.92
CA LYS A 238 7.06 18.40 -9.61
C LYS A 238 8.25 18.85 -8.75
N PRO A 239 9.22 19.60 -9.30
CA PRO A 239 10.33 20.14 -8.50
C PRO A 239 9.80 20.89 -7.27
N GLY A 240 10.15 20.41 -6.06
CA GLY A 240 9.68 20.97 -4.79
C GLY A 240 8.27 20.57 -4.34
N TRP A 241 7.53 19.79 -5.13
CA TRP A 241 6.13 19.41 -4.85
C TRP A 241 5.94 17.91 -5.04
N PRO A 242 6.09 17.08 -3.99
CA PRO A 242 5.86 15.65 -4.10
C PRO A 242 4.41 15.37 -4.46
N GLY A 243 4.15 14.38 -5.31
CA GLY A 243 2.80 14.08 -5.74
C GLY A 243 2.67 12.65 -6.25
N TRP A 244 1.50 12.09 -6.05
CA TRP A 244 1.16 10.75 -6.51
C TRP A 244 -0.18 10.78 -7.22
N GLN A 245 -0.29 9.98 -8.27
CA GLN A 245 -1.50 9.81 -9.05
C GLN A 245 -1.91 8.33 -9.06
N LEU A 246 -3.09 8.06 -8.54
CA LEU A 246 -3.77 6.78 -8.64
C LEU A 246 -4.76 6.82 -9.80
N HIS A 247 -4.77 5.76 -10.61
CA HIS A 247 -5.77 5.54 -11.64
C HIS A 247 -6.29 4.10 -11.59
N TRP A 248 -7.55 3.89 -11.94
CA TRP A 248 -8.15 2.57 -12.08
C TRP A 248 -9.35 2.62 -13.04
N GLN A 249 -9.76 1.45 -13.52
CA GLN A 249 -10.88 1.24 -14.42
C GLN A 249 -11.78 0.13 -13.89
N ASN A 250 -13.06 0.14 -14.29
CA ASN A 250 -14.09 -0.76 -13.76
C ASN A 250 -14.03 -2.16 -14.42
N GLU A 251 -13.76 -2.27 -15.73
CA GLU A 251 -13.68 -3.56 -16.45
C GLU A 251 -12.69 -3.52 -17.63
N GLY A 252 -12.15 -4.70 -17.98
CA GLY A 252 -11.16 -4.91 -19.04
C GLY A 252 -10.16 -6.03 -18.74
N GLY A 253 -10.18 -6.52 -17.50
CA GLY A 253 -9.57 -7.76 -17.09
C GLY A 253 -9.63 -7.87 -15.59
N ARG A 254 -10.62 -8.59 -15.05
CA ARG A 254 -10.39 -9.30 -13.78
C ARG A 254 -9.15 -10.14 -14.03
N ARG A 255 -7.98 -9.64 -13.63
CA ARG A 255 -6.82 -10.50 -13.51
C ARG A 255 -7.22 -11.51 -12.44
N PRO A 256 -7.09 -12.81 -12.70
CA PRO A 256 -7.55 -13.79 -11.73
C PRO A 256 -6.85 -13.52 -10.41
N ASP A 257 -7.66 -13.21 -9.41
CA ASP A 257 -7.23 -13.09 -8.03
C ASP A 257 -7.00 -14.53 -7.56
N PHE A 258 -5.81 -14.82 -7.06
CA PHE A 258 -5.44 -16.18 -6.65
C PHE A 258 -5.05 -16.15 -5.19
N ASP A 259 -5.62 -17.06 -4.41
CA ASP A 259 -5.29 -17.27 -3.01
C ASP A 259 -5.48 -15.99 -2.16
N GLY A 260 -6.40 -15.11 -2.61
CA GLY A 260 -6.72 -13.79 -2.05
C GLY A 260 -5.60 -12.74 -2.18
N TYR A 261 -4.78 -12.87 -3.23
CA TYR A 261 -3.79 -11.91 -3.66
C TYR A 261 -4.01 -11.45 -5.09
N ARG A 262 -3.58 -10.22 -5.34
CA ARG A 262 -3.35 -9.70 -6.67
C ARG A 262 -1.88 -9.79 -7.04
N TRP A 263 -1.63 -10.28 -8.24
CA TRP A 263 -0.30 -10.57 -8.74
C TRP A 263 0.13 -9.56 -9.81
N HIS A 264 1.16 -8.78 -9.50
CA HIS A 264 1.64 -7.66 -10.31
C HIS A 264 2.94 -8.04 -11.01
N GLY A 265 3.02 -7.86 -12.34
CA GLY A 265 4.27 -8.01 -13.09
C GLY A 265 5.42 -7.28 -12.41
N ALA A 266 6.46 -8.00 -11.99
CA ALA A 266 7.71 -7.39 -11.61
C ALA A 266 8.28 -6.71 -12.86
N LEU A 267 8.63 -5.45 -12.71
CA LEU A 267 9.29 -4.67 -13.73
C LEU A 267 10.73 -4.44 -13.26
N ARG A 268 11.62 -4.28 -14.24
CA ARG A 268 13.05 -3.97 -14.12
C ARG A 268 13.51 -3.53 -12.72
N ALA A 269 14.48 -4.25 -12.19
CA ALA A 269 15.25 -3.83 -11.03
C ALA A 269 16.38 -2.88 -11.49
N GLU A 270 16.42 -1.66 -10.94
CA GLU A 270 17.42 -0.65 -11.29
C GLU A 270 18.35 -0.37 -10.11
N ARG A 271 19.66 -0.29 -10.34
CA ARG A 271 20.61 0.02 -9.26
C ARG A 271 20.33 1.43 -8.72
N GLY A 272 20.13 1.53 -7.41
CA GLY A 272 19.99 2.79 -6.69
C GLY A 272 21.29 3.26 -6.05
N PRO A 273 21.32 4.50 -5.53
CA PRO A 273 22.43 4.97 -4.70
C PRO A 273 22.50 4.18 -3.38
N LYS A 274 23.63 4.26 -2.69
CA LYS A 274 23.65 3.86 -1.28
C LYS A 274 22.71 4.76 -0.48
N ALA A 275 21.93 4.16 0.40
CA ALA A 275 21.01 4.87 1.26
C ALA A 275 20.93 4.17 2.62
N GLU A 276 20.39 4.88 3.62
CA GLU A 276 19.94 4.24 4.84
C GLU A 276 18.72 3.36 4.53
N VAL A 277 18.84 2.09 4.90
CA VAL A 277 17.77 1.10 4.80
C VAL A 277 17.34 0.69 6.20
N PHE A 278 16.06 0.37 6.32
CA PHE A 278 15.39 -0.01 7.56
C PHE A 278 14.81 -1.41 7.39
N ALA A 279 14.96 -2.25 8.40
CA ALA A 279 14.45 -3.61 8.42
C ALA A 279 13.68 -3.88 9.71
N LEU A 280 12.67 -4.74 9.61
CA LEU A 280 11.80 -5.11 10.72
C LEU A 280 11.90 -6.61 10.97
N ARG A 281 12.05 -7.01 12.23
CA ARG A 281 11.81 -8.39 12.65
C ARG A 281 10.36 -8.50 13.14
N VAL A 282 9.63 -9.46 12.59
CA VAL A 282 8.21 -9.71 12.91
C VAL A 282 8.09 -11.10 13.53
N ALA A 283 7.29 -11.25 14.58
CA ALA A 283 7.23 -12.44 15.42
C ALA A 283 7.03 -13.77 14.65
N ASP A 284 6.25 -13.77 13.57
CA ASP A 284 5.91 -14.98 12.80
C ASP A 284 6.39 -14.91 11.33
N GLY A 285 7.70 -14.91 11.11
CA GLY A 285 8.26 -15.15 9.77
C GLY A 285 8.67 -13.90 8.98
N GLY A 286 8.86 -12.76 9.65
CA GLY A 286 9.60 -11.62 9.10
C GLY A 286 8.94 -10.83 7.96
N SER A 287 7.80 -11.28 7.43
CA SER A 287 7.11 -10.58 6.34
C SER A 287 6.29 -9.38 6.81
N TYR A 288 6.13 -8.39 5.96
CA TYR A 288 5.24 -7.25 6.15
C TYR A 288 4.85 -6.60 4.81
N LEU A 289 3.77 -5.82 4.82
CA LEU A 289 3.31 -5.12 3.62
C LEU A 289 4.01 -3.77 3.45
N ALA A 290 4.85 -3.63 2.43
CA ALA A 290 5.62 -2.42 2.10
C ALA A 290 5.14 -1.78 0.79
N ASP A 291 4.75 -0.50 0.81
CA ASP A 291 4.11 0.24 -0.29
C ASP A 291 2.95 -0.53 -0.98
N GLY A 292 2.29 -1.40 -0.21
CA GLY A 292 1.21 -2.25 -0.67
C GLY A 292 1.64 -3.51 -1.42
N ILE A 293 2.92 -3.90 -1.36
CA ILE A 293 3.48 -5.16 -1.86
C ILE A 293 3.96 -5.99 -0.68
N THR A 294 3.71 -7.30 -0.72
CA THR A 294 4.07 -8.24 0.35
C THR A 294 5.54 -8.63 0.23
N ALA A 295 6.31 -8.36 1.28
CA ALA A 295 7.74 -8.60 1.35
C ALA A 295 8.11 -9.19 2.72
#